data_AF-A0A4V2E0Z3-F1
#
_entry.id   AF-A0A4V2E0Z3-F1
#
_cell.length_a   1.000
_cell.length_b   1.000
_cell.length_c   1.000
_cell.angle_alpha   90.00
_cell.angle_beta   90.00
_cell.angle_gamma   90.00
#
_symmetry.space_group_name_H-M   'P 1'
#
loop_
_entity.id
_entity.type
_entity.pdbx_description
1 polymer ?
#
loop_
_entity_poly.entity_id
_entity_poly.type
_entity_poly.pdbx_seq_one_letter_code
_entity_poly.pdbx_strand_id
1 'polypeptide(L)'
;MNVKLTQERVHGRVIFTGYVDHAELYKYHNIADCAVVPSVWEEPAGLVVIEALMSGDPLIVTRVGGATEYVNDKSAIIVDRGAKIEENLKEAILKIKENPKLRKRMSN
;
A
#
# COMPACT_ATOMS: atom_id res chain seq x y z
N MET A 1 -4.57 -9.38 -17.97
CA MET A 1 -5.73 -9.28 -17.05
C MET A 1 -6.29 -7.87 -17.17
N ASN A 2 -7.39 -7.67 -17.88
CA ASN A 2 -8.03 -6.35 -18.04
C ASN A 2 -8.96 -6.10 -16.85
N VAL A 3 -8.45 -5.45 -15.80
CA VAL A 3 -9.28 -5.02 -14.67
C VAL A 3 -10.04 -3.76 -15.09
N LYS A 4 -11.12 -3.92 -15.87
CA LYS A 4 -12.10 -2.84 -16.10
C LYS A 4 -13.02 -2.75 -14.88
N LEU A 5 -12.52 -2.17 -13.79
CA LEU A 5 -13.40 -1.64 -12.74
C LEU A 5 -14.10 -0.41 -13.33
N THR A 6 -15.39 -0.53 -13.62
CA THR A 6 -16.18 0.62 -14.08
C THR A 6 -16.39 1.59 -12.91
N GLN A 7 -16.26 2.89 -13.18
CA GLN A 7 -16.47 3.98 -12.21
C GLN A 7 -17.79 3.83 -11.41
N GLU A 8 -18.82 3.26 -12.06
CA GLU A 8 -20.13 2.95 -11.47
C GLU A 8 -20.06 2.02 -10.24
N ARG A 9 -19.10 1.09 -10.19
CA ARG A 9 -19.01 0.10 -9.10
C ARG A 9 -18.37 0.65 -7.82
N VAL A 10 -17.60 1.74 -7.92
CA VAL A 10 -16.72 2.23 -6.85
C VAL A 10 -17.23 3.51 -6.17
N HIS A 11 -18.44 3.98 -6.52
CA HIS A 11 -19.17 5.06 -5.82
C HIS A 11 -18.32 6.31 -5.54
N GLY A 12 -17.44 6.71 -6.46
CA GLY A 12 -16.56 7.87 -6.30
C GLY A 12 -15.47 7.75 -5.24
N ARG A 13 -15.23 6.54 -4.69
CA ARG A 13 -14.21 6.28 -3.66
C ARG A 13 -12.86 5.82 -4.23
N VAL A 14 -12.79 5.58 -5.54
CA VAL A 14 -11.57 5.15 -6.23
C VAL A 14 -11.28 6.14 -7.36
N ILE A 15 -10.07 6.68 -7.35
CA ILE A 15 -9.56 7.56 -8.40
C ILE A 15 -8.47 6.80 -9.15
N PHE A 16 -8.67 6.58 -10.45
CA PHE A 16 -7.64 6.04 -11.33
C PHE A 16 -6.86 7.21 -11.91
N THR A 17 -5.65 7.44 -11.41
CA THR A 17 -4.79 8.55 -11.83
C THR A 17 -4.23 8.35 -13.24
N GLY A 18 -4.20 7.11 -13.73
CA GLY A 18 -3.48 6.75 -14.95
C GLY A 18 -1.98 6.74 -14.70
N TYR A 19 -1.20 7.09 -15.73
CA TYR A 19 0.23 7.28 -15.56
C TYR A 19 0.51 8.59 -14.83
N VAL A 20 1.33 8.53 -13.79
CA VAL A 20 1.83 9.68 -13.03
C VAL A 20 3.33 9.75 -13.23
N ASP A 21 3.84 10.91 -13.61
CA ASP A 21 5.28 11.13 -13.75
C ASP A 21 5.98 10.97 -12.40
N HIS A 22 7.18 10.38 -12.40
CA HIS A 22 7.94 10.12 -11.17
C HIS A 22 8.21 11.40 -10.37
N ALA A 23 8.45 12.52 -11.06
CA ALA A 23 8.65 13.83 -10.43
C ALA A 23 7.43 14.35 -9.67
N GLU A 24 6.25 13.77 -9.88
CA GLU A 24 4.99 14.18 -9.27
C GLU A 24 4.50 13.21 -8.18
N LEU A 25 5.10 12.01 -8.06
CA LEU A 25 4.68 10.97 -7.12
C LEU A 25 4.65 11.46 -5.66
N TYR A 26 5.60 12.32 -5.27
CA TYR A 26 5.67 12.88 -3.92
C TYR A 26 4.36 13.58 -3.50
N LYS A 27 3.62 14.17 -4.46
CA LYS A 27 2.34 14.84 -4.18
C LYS A 27 1.29 13.85 -3.69
N TYR A 28 1.32 12.63 -4.20
CA TYR A 28 0.40 11.56 -3.82
C TYR A 28 0.77 10.97 -2.46
N HIS A 29 2.05 10.71 -2.23
CA HIS A 29 2.53 10.25 -0.93
C HIS A 29 2.20 11.25 0.18
N ASN A 30 2.42 12.55 -0.05
CA ASN A 30 2.13 13.62 0.93
C ASN A 30 0.66 13.72 1.38
N ILE A 31 -0.28 13.24 0.57
CA ILE A 31 -1.72 13.29 0.88
C ILE A 31 -2.29 11.90 1.24
N ALA A 32 -1.48 10.85 1.18
CA ALA A 32 -1.90 9.50 1.50
C ALA A 32 -1.81 9.24 3.01
N ASP A 33 -2.80 8.50 3.55
CA ASP A 33 -2.70 7.95 4.91
C ASP A 33 -1.81 6.70 4.97
N CYS A 34 -1.65 5.99 3.84
CA CYS A 34 -0.82 4.79 3.69
C CYS A 34 -0.63 4.41 2.22
N ALA A 35 0.42 3.64 1.95
CA ALA A 35 0.64 2.93 0.70
C ALA A 35 0.31 1.44 0.84
N VAL A 36 -0.35 0.86 -0.16
CA VAL A 36 -0.72 -0.56 -0.19
C VAL A 36 -0.07 -1.22 -1.40
N VAL A 37 0.77 -2.22 -1.17
CA VAL A 37 1.49 -2.98 -2.21
C VAL A 37 1.12 -4.47 -2.08
N PRO A 38 -0.05 -4.87 -2.61
CA PRO A 38 -0.57 -6.22 -2.44
C PRO A 38 -0.04 -7.16 -3.54
N SER A 39 1.28 -7.27 -3.66
CA SER A 39 1.93 -8.07 -4.70
C SER A 39 1.50 -9.54 -4.67
N VAL A 40 1.20 -10.09 -5.85
CA VAL A 40 0.86 -11.51 -6.01
C VAL A 40 2.06 -12.35 -6.45
N TRP A 41 3.05 -11.71 -7.06
CA TRP A 41 4.25 -12.32 -7.64
C TRP A 41 5.49 -12.08 -6.77
N GLU A 42 6.46 -12.99 -6.84
CA GLU A 42 7.76 -12.84 -6.18
C GLU A 42 8.64 -11.84 -6.94
N GLU A 43 8.62 -10.60 -6.48
CA GLU A 43 9.47 -9.54 -6.99
C GLU A 43 10.83 -9.53 -6.27
N PRO A 44 11.95 -9.55 -7.00
CA PRO A 44 13.29 -9.57 -6.39
C PRO A 44 13.71 -8.22 -5.80
N ALA A 45 13.19 -7.10 -6.31
CA ALA A 45 13.49 -5.76 -5.83
C ALA A 45 12.25 -4.85 -5.96
N GLY A 46 11.38 -4.88 -4.94
CA GLY A 46 10.17 -4.05 -4.90
C GLY A 46 10.50 -2.57 -4.65
N LEU A 47 10.95 -1.86 -5.68
CA LEU A 47 11.34 -0.44 -5.59
C LEU A 47 10.20 0.43 -5.03
N VAL A 48 8.95 0.10 -5.36
CA VAL A 48 7.75 0.80 -4.84
C VAL A 48 7.72 0.78 -3.31
N VAL A 49 8.17 -0.30 -2.66
CA VAL A 49 8.24 -0.40 -1.20
C VAL A 49 9.30 0.56 -0.66
N ILE A 50 10.45 0.66 -1.32
CA ILE A 50 11.52 1.58 -0.94
C ILE A 50 11.08 3.03 -1.12
N GLU A 51 10.43 3.38 -2.24
CA GLU A 51 9.91 4.72 -2.51
C GLU A 51 8.88 5.17 -1.46
N ALA A 52 7.97 4.26 -1.06
CA ALA A 52 7.01 4.51 0.00
C ALA A 52 7.69 4.69 1.38
N LEU A 53 8.70 3.87 1.69
CA LEU A 53 9.50 4.04 2.92
C LEU A 53 10.22 5.39 2.96
N MET A 54 10.81 5.80 1.84
CA MET A 54 11.50 7.10 1.72
C MET A 54 10.54 8.28 1.84
N SER A 55 9.29 8.10 1.42
CA SER A 55 8.23 9.10 1.56
C SER A 55 7.61 9.15 2.97
N GLY A 56 7.97 8.21 3.85
CA GLY A 56 7.42 8.13 5.21
C GLY A 56 5.99 7.59 5.26
N ASP A 57 5.59 6.81 4.27
CA ASP A 57 4.25 6.23 4.24
C ASP A 57 4.16 5.01 5.17
N PRO A 58 3.11 4.93 6.01
CA PRO A 58 2.72 3.66 6.59
C PRO A 58 2.41 2.66 5.47
N LEU A 59 3.06 1.49 5.50
CA LEU A 59 2.95 0.50 4.44
C LEU A 59 2.02 -0.66 4.80
N ILE A 60 1.31 -1.19 3.81
CA ILE A 60 0.67 -2.50 3.85
C ILE A 60 1.25 -3.32 2.71
N VAL A 61 1.94 -4.41 3.03
CA VAL A 61 2.59 -5.28 2.03
C VAL A 61 2.17 -6.73 2.21
N THR A 62 2.05 -7.46 1.11
CA THR A 62 1.89 -8.91 1.16
C THR A 62 3.22 -9.59 1.51
N ARG A 63 3.15 -10.70 2.26
CA ARG A 63 4.31 -11.56 2.56
C ARG A 63 4.76 -12.33 1.29
N VAL A 64 5.51 -11.65 0.43
CA VAL A 64 6.02 -12.20 -0.84
C VAL A 64 7.29 -11.48 -1.29
N GLY A 65 8.21 -12.25 -1.90
CA GLY A 65 9.43 -11.72 -2.51
C GLY A 65 10.29 -10.91 -1.54
N GLY A 66 11.09 -9.99 -2.09
CA GLY A 66 11.99 -9.14 -1.32
C GLY A 66 11.29 -8.02 -0.52
N ALA A 67 9.99 -7.79 -0.71
CA ALA A 67 9.27 -6.70 -0.06
C ALA A 67 9.36 -6.77 1.48
N THR A 68 9.34 -7.97 2.05
CA THR A 68 9.47 -8.17 3.50
C THR A 68 10.88 -8.00 4.04
N GLU A 69 11.90 -7.95 3.18
CA GLU A 69 13.28 -7.72 3.60
C GLU A 69 13.56 -6.24 3.91
N TYR A 70 12.77 -5.32 3.34
CA TYR A 70 12.94 -3.88 3.52
C TYR A 70 12.11 -3.28 4.66
N VAL A 71 11.13 -4.03 5.17
CA VAL A 71 10.14 -3.52 6.13
C VAL A 71 10.16 -4.28 7.45
N ASN A 72 9.59 -3.67 8.48
CA ASN A 72 9.36 -4.31 9.78
C ASN A 72 8.08 -3.74 10.41
N ASP A 73 7.70 -4.24 11.59
CA ASP A 73 6.47 -3.84 12.30
C ASP A 73 6.41 -2.35 12.67
N LYS A 74 7.52 -1.61 12.56
CA LYS A 74 7.53 -0.16 12.73
C LYS A 74 7.14 0.57 11.46
N SER A 75 7.39 0.04 10.27
CA SER A 75 7.14 0.73 9.00
C SER A 75 6.00 0.13 8.18
N ALA A 76 5.66 -1.15 8.39
CA ALA A 76 4.63 -1.83 7.62
C ALA A 76 3.74 -2.78 8.43
N ILE A 77 2.52 -3.00 7.95
CA ILE A 77 1.70 -4.17 8.28
C ILE A 77 1.93 -5.21 7.16
N ILE A 78 2.42 -6.39 7.56
CA ILE A 78 2.63 -7.50 6.62
C ILE A 78 1.38 -8.39 6.64
N VAL A 79 0.75 -8.57 5.48
CA VAL A 79 -0.45 -9.42 5.33
C VAL A 79 -0.09 -10.73 4.61
N ASP A 80 -0.69 -11.83 5.05
CA ASP A 80 -0.51 -13.12 4.39
C ASP A 80 -1.37 -13.21 3.12
N ARG A 81 -0.81 -13.88 2.11
CA ARG A 81 -1.50 -14.22 0.86
C ARG A 81 -2.46 -15.39 1.05
N GLY A 82 -3.30 -15.63 0.05
CA GLY A 82 -4.17 -16.79 -0.04
C GLY A 82 -5.65 -16.41 -0.01
N ALA A 83 -6.51 -17.36 0.38
CA ALA A 83 -7.97 -17.23 0.29
C ALA A 83 -8.55 -16.04 1.08
N LYS A 84 -7.82 -15.54 2.09
CA LYS A 84 -8.25 -14.43 2.96
C LYS A 84 -7.60 -13.09 2.64
N ILE A 85 -6.91 -12.95 1.51
CA ILE A 85 -6.17 -11.72 1.20
C ILE A 85 -7.06 -10.47 1.23
N GLU A 86 -8.30 -10.57 0.75
CA GLU A 86 -9.25 -9.45 0.78
C GLU A 86 -9.59 -9.01 2.20
N GLU A 87 -9.83 -9.98 3.10
CA GLU A 87 -10.12 -9.72 4.52
C GLU A 87 -8.89 -9.14 5.22
N ASN A 88 -7.72 -9.72 5.00
CA ASN A 88 -6.46 -9.24 5.59
C ASN A 88 -6.13 -7.80 5.16
N LEU A 89 -6.31 -7.47 3.87
CA LEU A 89 -6.11 -6.12 3.36
C LEU A 89 -7.12 -5.14 3.95
N LYS A 90 -8.40 -5.52 4.00
CA LYS A 90 -9.45 -4.70 4.60
C LYS A 90 -9.13 -4.37 6.05
N GLU A 91 -8.78 -5.37 6.86
CA GLU A 91 -8.45 -5.18 8.27
C GLU A 91 -7.22 -4.27 8.45
N ALA A 92 -6.17 -4.48 7.64
CA ALA A 92 -4.97 -3.64 7.69
C ALA A 92 -5.28 -2.18 7.33
N ILE A 93 -6.04 -1.94 6.27
CA ILE A 93 -6.45 -0.59 5.84
C ILE A 93 -7.30 0.09 6.91
N LEU A 94 -8.29 -0.61 7.48
CA LEU A 94 -9.14 -0.06 8.55
C LEU A 94 -8.33 0.25 9.80
N LYS A 95 -7.40 -0.63 10.19
CA LYS A 95 -6.51 -0.42 11.34
C LYS A 95 -5.66 0.84 11.19
N ILE A 96 -5.11 1.10 10.01
CA ILE A 96 -4.40 2.34 9.71
C ILE A 96 -5.35 3.54 9.77
N LYS A 97 -6.50 3.46 9.11
CA LYS A 97 -7.49 4.54 9.04
C LYS A 97 -7.99 4.97 10.42
N GLU A 98 -8.27 4.02 11.29
CA GLU A 98 -8.88 4.24 12.61
C GLU A 98 -7.88 4.58 13.71
N ASN A 99 -6.57 4.42 13.45
CA ASN A 99 -5.52 4.62 14.45
C ASN A 99 -4.48 5.67 14.04
N PRO A 100 -4.74 6.97 14.28
CA PRO A 100 -3.79 8.05 13.98
C PRO A 100 -2.43 7.89 14.69
N LYS A 101 -2.41 7.30 15.89
CA LYS A 101 -1.16 7.04 16.64
C LYS A 101 -0.31 5.99 15.93
N LEU A 102 -0.95 4.95 15.38
CA LEU A 102 -0.27 3.95 14.56
C LEU A 102 0.30 4.59 13.30
N ARG A 103 -0.49 5.39 12.56
CA ARG A 103 -0.01 6.10 11.37
C ARG A 103 1.22 6.94 11.67
N LYS A 104 1.13 7.82 12.68
CA LYS A 104 2.26 8.66 13.09
C LYS A 104 3.49 7.87 13.54
N ARG A 105 3.31 6.69 14.12
CA ARG A 105 4.43 5.83 14.51
C ARG A 105 5.09 5.15 13.31
N MET A 106 4.30 4.86 12.27
CA MET A 106 4.77 4.19 11.06
C MET A 106 5.31 5.15 10.01
N SER A 107 4.87 6.40 10.04
CA SER A 107 5.49 7.49 9.30
C SER A 107 6.80 7.90 9.95
N ASN A 108 7.87 7.97 9.14
CA ASN A 108 9.18 8.47 9.56
C ASN A 108 9.11 9.94 10.02
#